data_AF-X1H760-F1
#
_entry.id   AF-X1H760-F1
#
_cell.length_a   1.000
_cell.length_b   1.000
_cell.length_c   1.000
_cell.angle_alpha   90.00
_cell.angle_beta   90.00
_cell.angle_gamma   90.00
#
_symmetry.space_group_name_H-M   'P 1'
#
loop_
_entity.id
_entity.type
_entity.pdbx_description
1 polymer ?
#
loop_
_entity_poly.entity_id
_entity_poly.type
_entity_poly.pdbx_seq_one_letter_code
_entity_poly.pdbx_strand_id
1 'polypeptide(L)'
;MPTDTFPVTANADDGYRRLLPPATKYFTNTLTITGAHSNYVYDSFFRFTGINIPRGATIISAKLLFVCETSYAGVVCNTRIQAEHADNPSAVSSYDDYTNRVKTTEYVDWDGIPVWTIGNPYESPDIANVISDVIEEDWWDSGDALQIFWQNHGSTPVSLCLRHPASHE
;
A
#
# COMPACT_ATOMS: atom_id res chain seq x y z
N MET A 1 -7.50 7.66 -23.77
CA MET A 1 -7.68 8.36 -22.47
C MET A 1 -6.30 8.67 -21.94
N PRO A 2 -6.05 9.87 -21.40
CA PRO A 2 -4.78 10.16 -20.75
C PRO A 2 -4.57 9.23 -19.55
N THR A 3 -3.33 8.82 -19.32
CA THR A 3 -2.89 8.13 -18.11
C THR A 3 -2.26 9.19 -17.21
N ASP A 4 -2.77 9.31 -15.99
CA ASP A 4 -2.18 10.16 -14.97
C ASP A 4 -1.30 9.33 -14.02
N THR A 5 -0.18 9.90 -13.59
CA THR A 5 0.75 9.27 -12.65
C THR A 5 0.93 10.15 -11.43
N PHE A 6 0.68 9.60 -10.25
CA PHE A 6 0.82 10.28 -8.97
C PHE A 6 1.94 9.61 -8.15
N PRO A 7 3.10 10.26 -7.96
CA PRO A 7 4.15 9.72 -7.10
C PRO A 7 3.85 10.00 -5.62
N VAL A 8 4.47 9.21 -4.73
CA VAL A 8 4.69 9.62 -3.34
C VAL A 8 5.75 10.73 -3.34
N THR A 9 5.48 11.84 -2.65
CA THR A 9 6.28 13.08 -2.76
C THR A 9 6.91 13.54 -1.44
N ALA A 10 6.69 12.83 -0.33
CA ALA A 10 7.30 13.12 0.95
C ALA A 10 7.56 11.84 1.75
N ASN A 11 8.58 11.84 2.61
CA ASN A 11 8.94 10.68 3.43
C ASN A 11 7.80 10.26 4.36
N ALA A 12 7.01 11.22 4.85
CA ALA A 12 5.88 10.90 5.71
C ALA A 12 4.74 10.17 4.97
N ASP A 13 4.73 10.20 3.64
CA ASP A 13 3.66 9.66 2.82
C ASP A 13 3.86 8.18 2.47
N ASP A 14 4.95 7.54 2.87
CA ASP A 14 5.06 6.09 2.84
C ASP A 14 5.78 5.52 4.05
N GLY A 15 5.65 4.21 4.23
CA GLY A 15 6.28 3.52 5.35
C GLY A 15 5.69 2.15 5.57
N TYR A 16 6.11 1.51 6.66
CA TYR A 16 5.52 0.25 7.09
C TYR A 16 5.39 0.17 8.62
N ARG A 17 4.44 -0.65 9.03
CA ARG A 17 4.38 -1.17 10.39
C ARG A 17 4.75 -2.64 10.41
N ARG A 18 5.30 -3.09 11.54
CA ARG A 18 5.61 -4.50 11.79
C ARG A 18 5.14 -4.93 13.16
N LEU A 19 4.59 -6.15 13.20
CA LEU A 19 4.19 -6.83 14.41
C LEU A 19 4.98 -8.12 14.56
N LEU A 20 5.58 -8.32 15.75
CA LEU A 20 5.99 -9.63 16.24
C LEU A 20 4.98 -10.08 17.31
N PRO A 21 4.17 -11.11 17.06
CA PRO A 21 3.32 -11.68 18.08
C PRO A 21 4.16 -12.22 19.26
N PRO A 22 3.77 -11.95 20.52
CA PRO A 22 2.49 -11.38 20.92
C PRO A 22 2.42 -9.84 21.08
N ALA A 23 3.49 -9.03 20.96
CA ALA A 23 3.35 -7.58 21.21
C ALA A 23 4.45 -6.61 20.70
N THR A 24 5.52 -7.04 20.01
CA THR A 24 6.53 -6.06 19.59
C THR A 24 6.06 -5.32 18.35
N LYS A 25 5.60 -4.09 18.55
CA LYS A 25 5.19 -3.16 17.49
C LYS A 25 6.40 -2.36 17.00
N TYR A 26 6.43 -2.08 15.71
CA TYR A 26 7.41 -1.21 15.07
C TYR A 26 6.70 -0.40 13.97
N PHE A 27 7.14 0.84 13.79
CA PHE A 27 6.65 1.75 12.75
C PHE A 27 7.82 2.58 12.23
N THR A 28 7.85 2.81 10.93
CA THR A 28 8.75 3.78 10.30
C THR A 28 8.14 4.34 9.02
N ASN A 29 8.62 5.51 8.62
CA ASN A 29 8.29 6.25 7.40
C ASN A 29 9.56 6.54 6.58
N THR A 30 10.51 5.60 6.62
CA THR A 30 11.83 5.74 5.96
C THR A 30 12.15 4.56 5.06
N LEU A 31 11.25 3.58 4.98
CA LEU A 31 11.37 2.38 4.16
C LEU A 31 10.01 1.68 4.08
N THR A 32 9.80 0.83 3.08
CA THR A 32 8.53 0.12 2.86
C THR A 32 8.78 -1.38 2.71
N ILE A 33 8.03 -2.21 3.46
CA ILE A 33 8.14 -3.67 3.39
C ILE A 33 6.75 -4.25 3.62
N THR A 34 6.35 -5.21 2.78
CA THR A 34 5.08 -5.93 2.93
C THR A 34 5.30 -7.44 2.86
N GLY A 35 4.57 -8.20 3.68
CA GLY A 35 4.57 -9.66 3.70
C GLY A 35 4.89 -10.23 5.09
N ALA A 36 5.58 -11.38 5.14
CA ALA A 36 5.94 -12.02 6.40
C ALA A 36 7.33 -12.68 6.40
N HIS A 37 7.98 -12.67 7.56
CA HIS A 37 9.24 -13.39 7.80
C HIS A 37 9.44 -13.75 9.27
N SER A 38 9.89 -14.97 9.55
CA SER A 38 9.86 -15.58 10.87
C SER A 38 8.48 -15.38 11.51
N ASN A 39 8.35 -14.76 12.67
CA ASN A 39 7.03 -14.44 13.23
C ASN A 39 6.60 -12.99 12.94
N TYR A 40 7.32 -12.25 12.10
CA TYR A 40 7.01 -10.86 11.80
C TYR A 40 6.03 -10.74 10.64
N VAL A 41 5.04 -9.88 10.81
CA VAL A 41 4.10 -9.44 9.78
C VAL A 41 4.38 -7.98 9.44
N TYR A 42 4.42 -7.66 8.16
CA TYR A 42 4.77 -6.35 7.62
C TYR A 42 3.62 -5.83 6.75
N ASP A 43 3.15 -4.62 7.07
CA ASP A 43 2.12 -3.91 6.29
C ASP A 43 2.64 -2.52 5.93
N SER A 44 2.58 -2.17 4.65
CA SER A 44 2.95 -0.83 4.16
C SER A 44 1.74 0.08 3.99
N PHE A 45 2.01 1.38 3.96
CA PHE A 45 1.07 2.43 3.55
C PHE A 45 1.74 3.36 2.53
N PHE A 46 0.93 3.96 1.68
CA PHE A 46 1.33 4.93 0.66
C PHE A 46 0.25 5.99 0.53
N ARG A 47 0.62 7.26 0.63
CA ARG A 47 -0.26 8.40 0.52
C ARG A 47 0.11 9.19 -0.73
N PHE A 48 -0.89 9.44 -1.56
CA PHE A 48 -0.76 10.17 -2.80
C PHE A 48 -1.55 11.46 -2.66
N THR A 49 -0.88 12.61 -2.74
CA THR A 49 -1.50 13.92 -2.55
C THR A 49 -1.79 14.60 -3.88
N GLY A 50 -2.82 15.46 -3.94
CA GLY A 50 -3.11 16.24 -5.15
C GLY A 50 -3.69 15.37 -6.27
N ILE A 51 -4.51 14.39 -5.92
CA ILE A 51 -5.13 13.49 -6.88
C ILE A 51 -6.20 14.25 -7.67
N ASN A 52 -5.90 14.62 -8.91
CA ASN A 52 -6.79 15.40 -9.76
C ASN A 52 -7.85 14.54 -10.48
N ILE A 53 -8.48 13.63 -9.75
CA ILE A 53 -9.56 12.77 -10.25
C ILE A 53 -10.90 13.33 -9.76
N PRO A 54 -11.81 13.72 -10.66
CA PRO A 54 -13.14 14.19 -10.26
C PRO A 54 -13.94 13.12 -9.52
N ARG A 55 -14.78 13.54 -8.57
CA ARG A 55 -15.76 12.69 -7.89
C ARG A 55 -16.62 11.91 -8.89
N GLY A 56 -16.75 10.61 -8.68
CA GLY A 56 -17.53 9.70 -9.54
C GLY A 56 -16.97 9.51 -10.95
N ALA A 57 -15.70 9.86 -11.20
CA ALA A 57 -15.06 9.57 -12.48
C ALA A 57 -14.94 8.05 -12.70
N THR A 58 -15.20 7.60 -13.93
CA THR A 58 -15.01 6.18 -14.28
C THR A 58 -13.52 5.86 -14.40
N ILE A 59 -13.01 5.04 -13.49
CA ILE A 59 -11.64 4.52 -13.54
C ILE A 59 -11.61 3.26 -14.42
N ILE A 60 -10.92 3.35 -15.56
CA ILE A 60 -10.79 2.21 -16.49
C ILE A 60 -9.79 1.18 -15.96
N SER A 61 -8.68 1.65 -15.38
CA SER A 61 -7.64 0.84 -14.78
C SER A 61 -6.79 1.71 -13.85
N ALA A 62 -6.36 1.16 -12.72
CA ALA A 62 -5.42 1.80 -11.81
C ALA A 62 -4.45 0.76 -11.26
N LYS A 63 -3.17 1.10 -11.10
CA LYS A 63 -2.15 0.20 -10.54
C LYS A 63 -1.16 0.97 -9.69
N LEU A 64 -0.63 0.31 -8.66
CA LEU A 64 0.57 0.75 -7.97
C LEU A 64 1.79 0.29 -8.77
N LEU A 65 2.77 1.18 -8.93
CA LEU A 65 4.05 0.89 -9.54
C LEU A 65 5.15 0.95 -8.49
N PHE A 66 5.84 -0.16 -8.31
CA PHE A 66 6.91 -0.33 -7.33
C PHE A 66 8.24 -0.56 -8.03
N VAL A 67 9.33 -0.01 -7.50
CA VAL A 67 10.70 -0.39 -7.88
C VAL A 67 11.29 -1.19 -6.74
N CYS A 68 11.83 -2.37 -7.01
CA CYS A 68 12.40 -3.23 -5.97
C CYS A 68 13.71 -2.64 -5.40
N GLU A 69 13.75 -2.40 -4.09
CA GLU A 69 14.95 -1.95 -3.36
C GLU A 69 15.79 -3.13 -2.88
N THR A 70 15.16 -4.22 -2.43
CA THR A 70 15.87 -5.42 -1.97
C THR A 70 15.18 -6.69 -2.43
N SER A 71 15.97 -7.60 -3.03
CA SER A 71 15.50 -8.92 -3.42
C SER A 71 15.41 -9.90 -2.25
N TYR A 72 14.27 -10.59 -2.15
CA TYR A 72 14.06 -11.72 -1.24
C TYR A 72 13.59 -12.96 -2.01
N ALA A 73 14.00 -14.14 -1.56
CA ALA A 73 13.77 -15.41 -2.25
C ALA A 73 12.42 -16.09 -1.90
N GLY A 74 11.65 -15.56 -0.96
CA GLY A 74 10.38 -16.13 -0.55
C GLY A 74 9.29 -16.03 -1.62
N VAL A 75 8.68 -17.17 -1.97
CA VAL A 75 7.71 -17.27 -3.07
C VAL A 75 6.23 -17.22 -2.66
N VAL A 76 5.92 -17.42 -1.37
CA VAL A 76 4.53 -17.35 -0.85
C VAL A 76 4.27 -16.00 -0.18
N CYS A 77 4.37 -14.93 -0.98
CA CYS A 77 3.99 -13.58 -0.54
C CYS A 77 2.56 -13.31 -0.99
N ASN A 78 1.65 -13.32 -0.02
CA ASN A 78 0.22 -13.09 -0.20
C ASN A 78 -0.17 -11.80 0.51
N THR A 79 -0.84 -10.93 -0.21
CA THR A 79 -1.08 -9.55 0.23
C THR A 79 -2.44 -9.05 -0.20
N ARG A 80 -2.90 -7.97 0.43
CA ARG A 80 -4.15 -7.28 0.12
C ARG A 80 -3.90 -5.79 -0.04
N ILE A 81 -4.56 -5.19 -1.02
CA ILE A 81 -4.54 -3.75 -1.26
C ILE A 81 -5.92 -3.19 -0.94
N GLN A 82 -5.96 -2.13 -0.13
CA GLN A 82 -7.15 -1.38 0.27
C GLN A 82 -6.82 0.11 0.29
N ALA A 83 -7.84 0.97 0.27
CA ALA A 83 -7.68 2.38 0.56
C ALA A 83 -8.17 2.70 1.99
N GLU A 84 -7.80 3.86 2.50
CA GLU A 84 -8.46 4.47 3.64
C GLU A 84 -9.83 5.00 3.22
N HIS A 85 -10.86 4.70 4.01
CA HIS A 85 -12.18 5.28 3.84
C HIS A 85 -12.25 6.55 4.70
N ALA A 86 -11.67 7.63 4.21
CA ALA A 86 -11.64 8.93 4.88
C ALA A 86 -11.45 10.08 3.90
N ASP A 87 -12.05 11.23 4.23
CA ASP A 87 -11.82 12.51 3.57
C ASP A 87 -10.38 12.98 3.78
N ASN A 88 -9.70 13.30 2.66
CA ASN A 88 -8.37 13.87 2.56
C ASN A 88 -7.40 13.42 3.68
N PRO A 89 -7.07 12.11 3.76
CA PRO A 89 -6.34 11.54 4.87
C PRO A 89 -4.98 12.23 5.07
N SER A 90 -4.59 12.39 6.33
CA SER A 90 -3.25 12.83 6.72
C SER A 90 -2.24 11.66 6.61
N ALA A 91 -0.94 11.96 6.60
CA ALA A 91 0.10 10.92 6.67
C ALA A 91 -0.05 10.03 7.90
N VAL A 92 0.23 8.72 7.77
CA VAL A 92 0.30 7.81 8.93
C VAL A 92 1.46 8.21 9.83
N SER A 93 1.19 8.32 11.12
CA SER A 93 2.14 8.85 12.11
C SER A 93 2.66 7.82 13.11
N SER A 94 2.00 6.66 13.24
CA SER A 94 2.38 5.62 14.19
C SER A 94 1.74 4.26 13.86
N TYR A 95 2.18 3.22 14.57
CA TYR A 95 1.57 1.89 14.49
C TYR A 95 0.07 1.93 14.84
N ASP A 96 -0.29 2.61 15.92
CA ASP A 96 -1.68 2.64 16.41
C ASP A 96 -2.56 3.51 15.51
N ASP A 97 -2.02 4.60 14.96
CA ASP A 97 -2.68 5.39 13.92
C ASP A 97 -3.05 4.49 12.71
N TYR A 98 -2.07 3.80 12.10
CA TYR A 98 -2.34 2.85 11.01
C TYR A 98 -3.47 1.86 11.37
N THR A 99 -3.41 1.33 12.59
CA THR A 99 -4.32 0.26 13.06
C THR A 99 -5.75 0.76 13.15
N ASN A 100 -5.93 2.01 13.59
CA ASN A 100 -7.25 2.59 13.83
C ASN A 100 -7.87 3.22 12.58
N ARG A 101 -7.13 3.34 11.47
CA ARG A 101 -7.66 3.85 10.20
C ARG A 101 -8.63 2.87 9.57
N VAL A 102 -9.84 3.39 9.29
CA VAL A 102 -10.91 2.67 8.62
C VAL A 102 -10.51 2.45 7.16
N LYS A 103 -10.68 1.22 6.69
CA LYS A 103 -10.32 0.83 5.32
C LYS A 103 -11.59 0.65 4.49
N THR A 104 -11.47 0.82 3.18
CA THR A 104 -12.51 0.55 2.20
C THR A 104 -13.06 -0.87 2.34
N THR A 105 -14.33 -1.05 1.96
CA THR A 105 -14.90 -2.40 1.85
C THR A 105 -14.38 -3.12 0.61
N GLU A 106 -14.14 -2.36 -0.47
CA GLU A 106 -13.48 -2.87 -1.66
C GLU A 106 -11.99 -3.09 -1.40
N TYR A 107 -11.48 -4.21 -1.93
CA TYR A 107 -10.09 -4.60 -1.83
C TYR A 107 -9.67 -5.42 -3.05
N VAL A 108 -8.35 -5.57 -3.22
CA VAL A 108 -7.77 -6.48 -4.22
C VAL A 108 -6.71 -7.34 -3.55
N ASP A 109 -6.86 -8.65 -3.66
CA ASP A 109 -5.86 -9.60 -3.21
C ASP A 109 -4.75 -9.72 -4.28
N TRP A 110 -3.50 -9.52 -3.87
CA TRP A 110 -2.31 -9.75 -4.67
C TRP A 110 -1.54 -10.91 -4.05
N ASP A 111 -1.99 -12.10 -4.40
CA ASP A 111 -1.47 -13.37 -3.91
C ASP A 111 -0.42 -13.98 -4.85
N GLY A 112 0.48 -14.78 -4.30
CA GLY A 112 1.52 -15.47 -5.06
C GLY A 112 2.48 -14.51 -5.76
N ILE A 113 2.78 -13.35 -5.17
CA ILE A 113 3.69 -12.37 -5.76
C ILE A 113 5.03 -13.07 -6.01
N PRO A 114 5.59 -13.03 -7.23
CA PRO A 114 6.88 -13.65 -7.52
C PRO A 114 8.02 -12.93 -6.80
N VAL A 115 9.18 -13.58 -6.70
CA VAL A 115 10.40 -12.94 -6.20
C VAL A 115 10.73 -11.72 -7.06
N TRP A 116 11.16 -10.64 -6.40
CA TRP A 116 11.55 -9.41 -7.09
C TRP A 116 13.06 -9.33 -7.27
N THR A 117 13.47 -8.82 -8.42
CA THR A 117 14.85 -8.48 -8.77
C THR A 117 15.07 -7.00 -8.46
N ILE A 118 16.12 -6.70 -7.71
CA ILE A 118 16.52 -5.33 -7.36
C ILE A 118 16.59 -4.44 -8.60
N GLY A 119 16.09 -3.21 -8.49
CA GLY A 119 16.03 -2.21 -9.56
C GLY A 119 14.94 -2.44 -10.62
N ASN A 120 14.26 -3.58 -10.64
CA ASN A 120 13.18 -3.81 -11.59
C ASN A 120 11.85 -3.21 -11.12
N PRO A 121 11.01 -2.72 -12.06
CA PRO A 121 9.65 -2.29 -11.77
C PRO A 121 8.68 -3.47 -11.65
N TYR A 122 7.70 -3.35 -10.77
CA TYR A 122 6.62 -4.30 -10.54
C TYR A 122 5.29 -3.55 -10.38
N GLU A 123 4.29 -3.98 -11.13
CA GLU A 123 2.93 -3.42 -11.04
C GLU A 123 2.05 -4.31 -10.17
N SER A 124 1.16 -3.69 -9.38
CA SER A 124 0.07 -4.41 -8.74
C SER A 124 -0.93 -4.96 -9.77
N PRO A 125 -1.84 -5.86 -9.36
CA PRO A 125 -3.10 -6.07 -10.06
C PRO A 125 -3.87 -4.75 -10.21
N ASP A 126 -4.91 -4.76 -11.04
CA ASP A 126 -5.79 -3.61 -11.21
C ASP A 126 -6.54 -3.34 -9.91
N ILE A 127 -6.46 -2.10 -9.42
CA ILE A 127 -7.09 -1.62 -8.18
C ILE A 127 -8.18 -0.57 -8.46
N ALA A 128 -8.69 -0.48 -9.69
CA ALA A 128 -9.72 0.49 -10.06
C ALA A 128 -10.94 0.47 -9.12
N ASN A 129 -11.39 -0.70 -8.69
CA ASN A 129 -12.51 -0.82 -7.74
C ASN A 129 -12.20 -0.20 -6.37
N VAL A 130 -10.97 -0.35 -5.87
CA VAL A 130 -10.52 0.25 -4.61
C VAL A 130 -10.49 1.78 -4.69
N ILE A 131 -10.07 2.31 -5.85
CA ILE A 131 -10.07 3.77 -6.07
C ILE A 131 -11.51 4.28 -6.22
N SER A 132 -12.34 3.58 -6.98
CA SER A 132 -13.76 3.90 -7.18
C SER A 132 -14.52 3.98 -5.85
N ASP A 133 -14.30 3.04 -4.92
CA ASP A 133 -14.94 3.04 -3.58
C ASP A 133 -14.66 4.32 -2.77
N VAL A 134 -13.56 5.03 -3.06
CA VAL A 134 -13.21 6.31 -2.42
C VAL A 134 -13.77 7.49 -3.20
N ILE A 135 -13.52 7.55 -4.51
CA ILE A 135 -13.87 8.76 -5.30
C ILE A 135 -15.36 8.88 -5.59
N GLU A 136 -16.15 7.82 -5.37
CA GLU A 136 -17.61 7.85 -5.50
C GLU A 136 -18.30 8.41 -4.25
N GLU A 137 -17.58 8.52 -3.13
CA GLU A 137 -18.10 9.05 -1.88
C GLU A 137 -18.40 10.55 -1.97
N ASP A 138 -19.43 10.96 -1.23
CA ASP A 138 -19.93 12.34 -1.33
C ASP A 138 -18.92 13.39 -0.86
N TRP A 139 -18.00 12.99 0.01
CA TRP A 139 -16.95 13.83 0.59
C TRP A 139 -15.69 13.94 -0.26
N TRP A 140 -15.55 13.16 -1.35
CA TRP A 140 -14.35 13.24 -2.19
C TRP A 140 -14.34 14.50 -3.04
N ASP A 141 -13.27 15.28 -2.94
CA ASP A 141 -12.97 16.42 -3.79
C ASP A 141 -11.70 16.21 -4.62
N SER A 142 -11.72 16.67 -5.88
CA SER A 142 -10.53 16.62 -6.74
C SER A 142 -9.40 17.46 -6.12
N GLY A 143 -8.23 16.84 -5.97
CA GLY A 143 -7.06 17.43 -5.29
C GLY A 143 -6.82 16.83 -3.91
N ASP A 144 -7.76 16.05 -3.38
CA ASP A 144 -7.59 15.36 -2.10
C ASP A 144 -6.47 14.31 -2.15
N ALA A 145 -6.02 13.95 -0.95
CA ALA A 145 -5.12 12.83 -0.78
C ALA A 145 -5.87 11.50 -0.88
N LEU A 146 -5.17 10.47 -1.32
CA LEU A 146 -5.60 9.09 -1.27
C LEU A 146 -4.57 8.31 -0.47
N GLN A 147 -5.01 7.54 0.53
CA GLN A 147 -4.13 6.65 1.26
C GLN A 147 -4.43 5.20 0.93
N ILE A 148 -3.40 4.49 0.47
CA ILE A 148 -3.43 3.08 0.13
C ILE A 148 -2.67 2.27 1.18
N PHE A 149 -3.26 1.15 1.58
CA PHE A 149 -2.65 0.15 2.44
C PHE A 149 -2.32 -1.08 1.62
N TRP A 150 -1.07 -1.54 1.74
CA TRP A 150 -0.63 -2.81 1.16
C TRP A 150 -0.21 -3.75 2.29
N GLN A 151 -1.05 -4.74 2.54
CA GLN A 151 -1.05 -5.52 3.77
C GLN A 151 -0.67 -6.96 3.53
N ASN A 152 -0.03 -7.59 4.50
CA ASN A 152 0.09 -9.03 4.50
C ASN A 152 -1.30 -9.69 4.59
N HIS A 153 -1.54 -10.66 3.72
CA HIS A 153 -2.79 -11.43 3.64
C HIS A 153 -2.47 -12.93 3.67
N GLY A 154 -1.85 -13.38 4.76
CA GLY A 154 -1.57 -14.81 4.95
C GLY A 154 -0.30 -15.31 4.25
N SER A 155 0.72 -14.47 4.07
CA SER A 155 2.05 -14.95 3.68
C SER A 155 2.59 -15.95 4.71
N THR A 156 3.31 -16.98 4.26
CA THR A 156 3.87 -17.97 5.18
C THR A 156 5.02 -17.35 5.99
N PRO A 157 4.97 -17.40 7.32
CA PRO A 157 5.95 -16.72 8.17
C PRO A 157 7.38 -17.26 7.99
N VAL A 158 7.58 -18.52 7.59
CA VAL A 158 8.88 -19.19 7.69
C VAL A 158 9.93 -18.85 6.61
N SER A 159 9.65 -18.05 5.56
CA SER A 159 10.54 -18.02 4.37
C SER A 159 10.69 -16.68 3.64
N LEU A 160 11.11 -15.59 4.33
CA LEU A 160 11.43 -14.29 3.70
C LEU A 160 10.43 -13.88 2.61
N CYS A 161 9.14 -14.10 2.89
CA CYS A 161 8.03 -13.82 1.98
C CYS A 161 7.72 -12.33 2.04
N LEU A 162 8.70 -11.51 1.64
CA LEU A 162 8.70 -10.06 1.76
C LEU A 162 8.88 -9.42 0.39
N ARG A 163 8.22 -8.30 0.16
CA ARG A 163 8.50 -7.38 -0.93
C ARG A 163 8.91 -6.04 -0.34
N HIS A 164 10.04 -5.53 -0.82
CA HIS A 164 10.68 -4.32 -0.31
C HIS A 164 10.86 -3.37 -1.49
N PRO A 165 9.83 -2.57 -1.80
CA PRO A 165 9.99 -1.50 -2.76
C PRO A 165 10.83 -0.35 -2.20
N ALA A 166 11.35 0.49 -3.07
CA ALA A 166 11.94 1.76 -2.68
C ALA A 166 10.86 2.62 -1.98
N SER A 167 11.24 3.26 -0.89
CA SER A 167 10.46 4.34 -0.29
C SER A 167 10.86 5.68 -0.90
N HIS A 168 10.03 6.70 -0.69
CA HIS A 168 10.45 8.08 -0.84
C HIS A 168 11.53 8.42 0.20
N GLU A 169 12.57 9.17 -0.22
CA GLU A 169 13.69 9.63 0.63
C GLU A 169 13.83 11.16 0.60
#